data_AF-A0A011PQR7-F1
#
_entry.id   AF-A0A011PQR7-F1
#
_cell.length_a   1.000
_cell.length_b   1.000
_cell.length_c   1.000
_cell.angle_alpha   90.00
_cell.angle_beta   90.00
_cell.angle_gamma   90.00
#
_symmetry.space_group_name_H-M   'P 1'
#
loop_
_entity.id
_entity.type
_entity.pdbx_description
1 polymer ?
#
loop_
_entity_poly.entity_id
_entity_poly.type
_entity_poly.pdbx_seq_one_letter_code
_entity_poly.pdbx_strand_id
1 'polypeptide(L)'
;MIDLLFDLFASFYERGDLASAEHIALKIRQAVPDDAVAWHLLGLVRYRIGRRDDALRAFDAADGAKHRLRLTQPDDRGLSASLECLRVACRDGSRLGRAWYDLALLQLRLRRYPQAIFALQAAAAAQPERLAAACRALERVAKRCRSDFGAACCSVVSPSVAPLIAAVPPSG
;
A
#
# COMPACT_ATOMS: atom_id res chain seq x y z
N MET A 1 -9.28 9.93 -17.22
CA MET A 1 -8.53 9.20 -18.29
C MET A 1 -7.67 8.08 -17.72
N ILE A 2 -7.14 8.22 -16.50
CA ILE A 2 -6.46 7.11 -15.80
C ILE A 2 -7.44 6.08 -15.20
N ASP A 3 -8.68 6.50 -14.94
CA ASP A 3 -9.79 5.66 -14.47
C ASP A 3 -10.02 4.44 -15.38
N LEU A 4 -9.99 4.66 -16.70
CA LEU A 4 -10.15 3.59 -17.69
C LEU A 4 -9.01 2.57 -17.60
N LEU A 5 -7.79 3.00 -17.29
CA LEU A 5 -6.66 2.07 -17.11
C LEU A 5 -6.86 1.22 -15.85
N PHE A 6 -7.38 1.79 -14.76
CA PHE A 6 -7.73 1.04 -13.57
C PHE A 6 -8.87 0.05 -13.80
N ASP A 7 -9.92 0.45 -14.52
CA ASP A 7 -11.03 -0.45 -14.88
C ASP A 7 -10.58 -1.58 -15.81
N LEU A 8 -9.73 -1.27 -16.80
CA LEU A 8 -9.17 -2.25 -17.71
C LEU A 8 -8.24 -3.22 -16.97
N PHE A 9 -7.40 -2.72 -16.07
CA PHE A 9 -6.58 -3.55 -15.19
C PHE A 9 -7.45 -4.51 -14.37
N ALA A 10 -8.48 -3.99 -13.72
CA ALA A 10 -9.39 -4.79 -12.91
C ALA A 10 -10.07 -5.89 -13.74
N SER A 11 -10.55 -5.55 -14.95
CA SER A 11 -11.14 -6.51 -15.89
C SER A 11 -10.18 -7.65 -16.26
N PHE A 12 -8.93 -7.33 -16.64
CA PHE A 12 -7.94 -8.36 -16.95
C PHE A 12 -7.56 -9.20 -15.73
N TYR A 13 -7.42 -8.56 -14.57
CA TYR A 13 -7.09 -9.25 -13.31
C TYR A 13 -8.20 -10.21 -12.88
N GLU A 14 -9.48 -9.81 -12.98
CA GLU A 14 -10.63 -10.66 -12.68
C GLU A 14 -10.76 -11.84 -13.64
N ARG A 15 -10.41 -11.64 -14.91
CA ARG A 15 -10.37 -12.71 -15.93
C ARG A 15 -9.19 -13.68 -15.74
N GLY A 16 -8.22 -13.33 -14.89
CA GLY A 16 -7.00 -14.10 -14.69
C GLY A 16 -5.94 -13.91 -15.78
N ASP A 17 -6.14 -12.96 -16.70
CA ASP A 17 -5.13 -12.60 -17.70
C ASP A 17 -4.09 -11.67 -17.06
N LEU A 18 -3.15 -12.30 -16.35
CA LEU A 18 -2.11 -11.61 -15.60
C LEU A 18 -1.09 -10.92 -16.50
N ALA A 19 -0.86 -11.42 -17.72
CA ALA A 19 0.08 -10.82 -18.66
C ALA A 19 -0.45 -9.46 -19.15
N SER A 20 -1.73 -9.41 -19.54
CA SER A 20 -2.38 -8.15 -19.90
C SER A 20 -2.46 -7.21 -18.69
N ALA A 21 -2.79 -7.72 -17.50
CA ALA A 21 -2.82 -6.92 -16.28
C ALA A 21 -1.45 -6.29 -15.94
N GLU A 22 -0.34 -7.02 -16.12
CA GLU A 22 1.01 -6.48 -15.94
C GLU A 22 1.28 -5.33 -16.92
N HIS A 23 0.89 -5.50 -18.19
CA HIS A 23 1.06 -4.49 -19.21
C HIS A 23 0.27 -3.20 -18.89
N ILE A 24 -0.96 -3.33 -18.37
CA ILE A 24 -1.74 -2.17 -17.94
C ILE A 24 -1.13 -1.51 -16.70
N ALA A 25 -0.65 -2.27 -15.72
CA ALA A 25 0.04 -1.72 -14.56
C ALA A 25 1.29 -0.91 -14.95
N LEU A 26 2.04 -1.37 -15.95
CA LEU A 26 3.18 -0.62 -16.50
C LEU A 26 2.75 0.69 -17.17
N LYS A 27 1.63 0.70 -17.89
CA LYS A 27 1.06 1.93 -18.48
C LYS A 27 0.61 2.92 -17.42
N ILE A 28 -0.03 2.45 -16.34
CA ILE A 28 -0.40 3.30 -15.19
C ILE A 28 0.86 3.92 -14.58
N ARG A 29 1.93 3.15 -14.41
CA ARG A 29 3.22 3.65 -13.90
C ARG A 29 3.86 4.68 -14.83
N GLN A 30 3.77 4.50 -16.15
CA GLN A 30 4.29 5.49 -17.10
C GLN A 30 3.50 6.80 -17.06
N ALA A 31 2.18 6.71 -16.85
CA ALA A 31 1.33 7.89 -16.70
C ALA A 31 1.64 8.65 -15.40
N VAL A 32 1.91 7.94 -14.30
CA VAL A 32 2.26 8.54 -13.01
C VAL A 32 3.44 7.80 -12.36
N PRO A 33 4.68 8.25 -12.63
CA PRO A 33 5.90 7.51 -12.26
C PRO A 33 6.19 7.45 -10.76
N ASP A 34 5.72 8.43 -9.98
CA ASP A 34 5.91 8.49 -8.53
C ASP A 34 4.69 7.97 -7.73
N ASP A 35 3.77 7.27 -8.39
CA ASP A 35 2.59 6.75 -7.72
C ASP A 35 2.81 5.36 -7.08
N ALA A 36 2.54 5.27 -5.78
CA ALA A 36 2.66 4.02 -5.03
C ALA A 36 1.64 2.96 -5.48
N VAL A 37 0.48 3.37 -6.02
CA VAL A 37 -0.56 2.41 -6.47
C VAL A 37 -0.04 1.57 -7.63
N ALA A 38 0.59 2.19 -8.62
CA ALA A 38 1.13 1.48 -9.78
C ALA A 38 2.13 0.38 -9.38
N TRP A 39 3.01 0.68 -8.41
CA TRP A 39 3.96 -0.29 -7.86
C TRP A 39 3.28 -1.43 -7.10
N HIS A 40 2.24 -1.13 -6.33
CA HIS A 40 1.45 -2.14 -5.63
C HIS A 40 0.71 -3.09 -6.59
N LEU A 41 0.11 -2.56 -7.67
CA LEU A 41 -0.56 -3.38 -8.68
C LEU A 41 0.43 -4.26 -9.44
N LEU A 42 1.58 -3.71 -9.81
CA LEU A 42 2.64 -4.47 -10.47
C LEU A 42 3.17 -5.59 -9.57
N GLY A 43 3.38 -5.31 -8.29
CA GLY A 43 3.82 -6.30 -7.31
C GLY A 43 2.79 -7.42 -7.12
N LEU A 44 1.50 -7.08 -7.03
CA LEU A 44 0.41 -8.06 -6.95
C LEU A 44 0.42 -9.00 -8.16
N VAL A 45 0.44 -8.44 -9.37
CA VAL A 45 0.40 -9.24 -10.60
C VAL A 45 1.63 -10.12 -10.74
N ARG A 46 2.83 -9.58 -10.52
CA ARG A 46 4.09 -10.35 -10.58
C ARG A 46 4.12 -11.48 -9.56
N TYR A 47 3.58 -11.25 -8.37
CA TYR A 47 3.45 -12.32 -7.38
C TYR A 47 2.53 -13.43 -7.88
N ARG A 48 1.41 -13.08 -8.53
CA ARG A 48 0.45 -14.04 -9.10
C ARG A 48 1.01 -14.80 -10.30
N ILE A 49 1.88 -14.18 -11.10
CA ILE A 49 2.62 -14.82 -12.21
C ILE A 49 3.69 -15.81 -11.67
N GLY A 50 4.08 -15.68 -10.40
CA GLY A 50 5.10 -16.52 -9.77
C GLY A 50 6.48 -15.86 -9.65
N ARG A 51 6.63 -14.63 -10.13
CA ARG A 51 7.85 -13.81 -10.03
C ARG A 51 7.93 -13.14 -8.67
N ARG A 52 8.17 -13.94 -7.63
CA ARG A 52 8.16 -13.48 -6.22
C ARG A 52 9.22 -12.41 -5.94
N ASP A 53 10.44 -12.58 -6.46
CA ASP A 53 11.52 -11.62 -6.21
C ASP A 53 11.21 -10.25 -6.81
N ASP A 54 10.66 -10.22 -8.03
CA ASP A 54 10.25 -8.98 -8.68
C ASP A 54 9.04 -8.33 -8.00
N ALA A 55 8.17 -9.13 -7.39
CA ALA A 55 7.05 -8.63 -6.60
C ALA A 55 7.54 -7.94 -5.33
N LEU A 56 8.48 -8.56 -4.61
CA LEU A 56 9.09 -7.97 -3.42
C LEU A 56 9.79 -6.65 -3.75
N ARG A 57 10.59 -6.62 -4.82
CA ARG A 57 11.23 -5.39 -5.32
C ARG A 57 10.20 -4.30 -5.66
N ALA A 58 9.06 -4.67 -6.24
CA ALA A 58 7.99 -3.72 -6.54
C ALA A 58 7.34 -3.17 -5.27
N PHE A 59 7.15 -3.99 -4.23
CA PHE A 59 6.63 -3.51 -2.95
C PHE A 59 7.62 -2.60 -2.23
N ASP A 60 8.91 -2.91 -2.27
CA ASP A 60 9.96 -2.05 -1.70
C ASP A 60 10.05 -0.71 -2.46
N ALA A 61 9.87 -0.74 -3.79
CA ALA A 61 9.76 0.47 -4.60
C ALA A 61 8.52 1.31 -4.24
N ALA A 62 7.39 0.67 -3.94
CA ALA A 62 6.18 1.38 -3.49
C ALA A 62 6.42 2.10 -2.15
N ASP A 63 7.10 1.45 -1.21
CA ASP A 63 7.49 2.05 0.07
C ASP A 63 8.46 3.23 -0.14
N GLY A 64 9.45 3.03 -1.03
CA GLY A 64 10.39 4.08 -1.43
C GLY A 64 9.70 5.28 -2.08
N ALA A 65 8.73 5.06 -2.96
CA ALA A 65 7.94 6.12 -3.60
C ALA A 65 7.13 6.91 -2.57
N LYS A 66 6.45 6.22 -1.64
CA LYS A 66 5.70 6.86 -0.55
C LYS A 66 6.61 7.66 0.39
N HIS A 67 7.79 7.14 0.69
CA HIS A 67 8.77 7.83 1.51
C HIS A 67 9.35 9.05 0.80
N ARG A 68 9.66 8.93 -0.49
CA ARG A 68 10.11 10.05 -1.33
C ARG A 68 9.07 11.15 -1.37
N LEU A 69 7.80 10.81 -1.62
CA LEU A 69 6.67 11.74 -1.59
C LEU A 69 6.55 12.48 -0.25
N ARG A 70 6.90 11.83 0.87
CA ARG A 70 6.89 12.44 2.21
C ARG A 70 8.07 13.39 2.45
N LEU A 71 9.23 13.12 1.85
CA LEU A 71 10.46 13.90 2.05
C LEU A 71 10.62 15.04 1.05
N THR A 72 10.12 14.90 -0.17
CA THR A 72 10.09 15.99 -1.14
C THR A 72 9.16 17.07 -0.64
N GLN A 73 9.62 18.32 -0.63
CA GLN A 73 8.71 19.47 -0.49
C GLN A 73 7.63 19.36 -1.57
N PRO A 74 6.38 19.76 -1.28
CA PRO A 74 5.29 19.61 -2.22
C PRO A 74 5.57 20.47 -3.45
N ASP A 75 6.15 19.87 -4.49
CA ASP A 75 5.79 20.28 -5.83
C ASP A 75 4.30 19.94 -5.93
N ASP A 76 3.45 20.97 -5.79
CA ASP A 76 1.99 20.85 -5.72
C ASP A 76 1.42 19.94 -6.81
N ARG A 77 2.12 19.84 -7.96
CA ARG A 77 1.74 19.05 -9.12
C ARG A 77 2.00 17.54 -9.00
N GLY A 78 3.10 17.12 -8.36
CA GLY A 78 3.44 15.69 -8.22
C GLY A 78 2.63 15.01 -7.13
N LEU A 79 2.49 15.71 -5.99
CA LEU A 79 1.69 15.25 -4.85
C LEU A 79 0.19 15.19 -5.23
N SER A 80 -0.33 16.20 -5.92
CA SER A 80 -1.73 16.19 -6.39
C SER A 80 -2.01 15.06 -7.38
N ALA A 81 -1.08 14.74 -8.29
CA ALA A 81 -1.26 13.66 -9.24
C ALA A 81 -1.32 12.27 -8.58
N SER A 82 -0.44 11.98 -7.61
CA SER A 82 -0.50 10.69 -6.88
C SER A 82 -1.73 10.59 -5.98
N LEU A 83 -2.14 11.69 -5.33
CA LEU A 83 -3.37 11.72 -4.54
C LEU A 83 -4.62 11.52 -5.41
N GLU A 84 -4.67 12.10 -6.60
CA GLU A 84 -5.77 11.88 -7.54
C GLU A 84 -5.79 10.43 -8.04
N CYS A 85 -4.62 9.82 -8.30
CA CYS A 85 -4.54 8.39 -8.66
C CYS A 85 -5.09 7.50 -7.55
N LEU A 86 -4.71 7.79 -6.31
CA LEU A 86 -5.24 7.09 -5.14
C LEU A 86 -6.75 7.26 -5.01
N ARG A 87 -7.26 8.47 -5.22
CA ARG A 87 -8.70 8.76 -5.17
C ARG A 87 -9.47 7.99 -6.23
N VAL A 88 -8.97 7.97 -7.46
CA VAL A 88 -9.56 7.21 -8.58
C VAL A 88 -9.53 5.71 -8.30
N ALA A 89 -8.39 5.18 -7.83
CA ALA A 89 -8.23 3.77 -7.53
C ALA A 89 -9.14 3.27 -6.39
N CYS A 90 -9.49 4.16 -5.46
CA CYS A 90 -10.31 3.86 -4.27
C CYS A 90 -11.73 4.40 -4.35
N ARG A 91 -12.17 4.93 -5.50
CA ARG A 91 -13.51 5.50 -5.67
C ARG A 91 -14.58 4.43 -5.39
N ASP A 92 -15.66 4.83 -4.71
CA ASP A 92 -16.81 3.96 -4.49
C ASP A 92 -17.30 3.36 -5.83
N GLY A 93 -17.41 2.03 -5.88
CA GLY A 93 -17.79 1.28 -7.07
C GLY A 93 -16.62 0.85 -7.97
N SER A 94 -15.37 1.17 -7.60
CA SER A 94 -14.18 0.73 -8.33
C SER A 94 -14.08 -0.79 -8.36
N ARG A 95 -13.88 -1.35 -9.57
CA ARG A 95 -13.63 -2.79 -9.77
C ARG A 95 -12.30 -3.24 -9.18
N LEU A 96 -11.42 -2.30 -8.83
CA LEU A 96 -10.14 -2.60 -8.19
C LEU A 96 -10.28 -3.16 -6.77
N GLY A 97 -11.47 -3.10 -6.15
CA GLY A 97 -11.69 -3.58 -4.78
C GLY A 97 -11.22 -5.02 -4.55
N ARG A 98 -11.40 -5.91 -5.54
CA ARG A 98 -10.91 -7.29 -5.45
C ARG A 98 -9.38 -7.36 -5.46
N ALA A 99 -8.73 -6.59 -6.33
CA ALA A 99 -7.27 -6.54 -6.41
C ALA A 99 -6.66 -5.96 -5.12
N TRP A 100 -7.25 -4.91 -4.55
CA TRP A 100 -6.83 -4.35 -3.26
C TRP A 100 -6.99 -5.36 -2.12
N TYR A 101 -8.09 -6.12 -2.11
CA TYR A 101 -8.31 -7.17 -1.12
C TYR A 101 -7.28 -8.30 -1.22
N ASP A 102 -6.99 -8.78 -2.44
CA ASP A 102 -5.98 -9.81 -2.67
C ASP A 102 -4.57 -9.30 -2.28
N LEU A 103 -4.26 -8.04 -2.58
CA LEU A 103 -3.03 -7.38 -2.15
C LEU A 103 -2.94 -7.31 -0.63
N ALA A 104 -4.01 -6.95 0.07
CA ALA A 104 -4.02 -6.92 1.52
C ALA A 104 -3.71 -8.29 2.13
N LEU A 105 -4.35 -9.36 1.63
CA LEU A 105 -4.06 -10.73 2.07
C LEU A 105 -2.61 -11.13 1.80
N LEU A 106 -2.07 -10.74 0.65
CA LEU A 106 -0.67 -10.96 0.32
C LEU A 106 0.26 -10.24 1.32
N GLN A 107 -0.01 -8.98 1.62
CA GLN A 107 0.80 -8.19 2.56
C GLN A 107 0.71 -8.72 3.99
N LEU A 108 -0.45 -9.26 4.41
CA LEU A 108 -0.57 -9.96 5.69
C LEU A 108 0.33 -11.20 5.75
N ARG A 109 0.39 -11.99 4.66
CA ARG A 109 1.30 -13.15 4.57
C ARG A 109 2.77 -12.74 4.60
N LEU A 110 3.11 -11.62 3.97
CA LEU A 110 4.46 -11.04 4.00
C LEU A 110 4.78 -10.30 5.32
N ARG A 111 3.87 -10.32 6.31
CA ARG A 111 3.95 -9.58 7.58
C ARG A 111 4.16 -8.07 7.44
N ARG A 112 3.82 -7.50 6.28
CA ARG A 112 3.84 -6.05 6.04
C ARG A 112 2.53 -5.42 6.49
N TYR A 113 2.27 -5.49 7.80
CA TYR A 113 1.02 -5.03 8.43
C TYR A 113 0.59 -3.59 8.08
N PRO A 114 1.46 -2.56 8.05
CA PRO A 114 1.03 -1.20 7.73
C PRO A 114 0.49 -1.07 6.29
N GLN A 115 1.09 -1.79 5.33
CA GLN A 115 0.63 -1.81 3.93
C GLN A 115 -0.66 -2.62 3.79
N ALA A 116 -0.76 -3.74 4.53
CA ALA A 116 -1.98 -4.53 4.57
C ALA A 116 -3.18 -3.72 5.05
N ILE A 117 -3.04 -2.95 6.14
CA ILE A 117 -4.12 -2.09 6.67
C ILE A 117 -4.54 -1.06 5.61
N PHE A 118 -3.57 -0.41 4.97
CA PHE A 118 -3.86 0.56 3.90
C PHE A 118 -4.63 -0.08 2.73
N ALA A 119 -4.21 -1.26 2.27
CA ALA A 119 -4.87 -1.97 1.19
C ALA A 119 -6.29 -2.45 1.57
N LEU A 120 -6.52 -2.83 2.85
CA LEU A 120 -7.86 -3.16 3.35
C LEU A 120 -8.78 -1.95 3.37
N GLN A 121 -8.28 -0.78 3.76
CA GLN A 121 -9.02 0.47 3.74
C GLN A 121 -9.38 0.87 2.31
N ALA A 122 -8.42 0.75 1.38
CA ALA A 122 -8.65 1.00 -0.05
C ALA A 122 -9.68 0.02 -0.64
N ALA A 123 -9.63 -1.26 -0.27
CA ALA A 123 -10.60 -2.26 -0.70
C ALA A 123 -12.02 -1.98 -0.16
N ALA A 124 -12.11 -1.56 1.11
CA ALA A 124 -13.38 -1.20 1.73
C ALA A 124 -14.00 0.07 1.13
N ALA A 125 -13.17 1.04 0.74
CA ALA A 125 -13.62 2.24 0.03
C ALA A 125 -14.08 1.91 -1.40
N ALA A 126 -13.38 1.03 -2.11
CA ALA A 126 -13.77 0.65 -3.47
C ALA A 126 -15.11 -0.12 -3.52
N GLN A 127 -15.35 -1.03 -2.57
CA GLN A 127 -16.57 -1.85 -2.51
C GLN A 127 -17.11 -1.97 -1.07
N PRO A 128 -17.75 -0.91 -0.55
CA PRO A 128 -18.18 -0.87 0.85
C PRO A 128 -19.21 -1.95 1.18
N GLU A 129 -20.19 -2.21 0.32
CA GLU A 129 -21.22 -3.22 0.61
C GLU A 129 -20.67 -4.65 0.64
N ARG A 130 -19.72 -4.96 -0.26
CA ARG A 130 -19.20 -6.32 -0.43
C ARG A 130 -18.03 -6.64 0.50
N LEU A 131 -17.14 -5.67 0.73
CA LEU A 131 -15.84 -5.91 1.37
C LEU A 131 -15.68 -5.27 2.75
N ALA A 132 -16.55 -4.32 3.17
CA ALA A 132 -16.31 -3.57 4.41
C ALA A 132 -16.26 -4.45 5.66
N ALA A 133 -17.15 -5.45 5.80
CA ALA A 133 -17.17 -6.33 6.97
C ALA A 133 -15.88 -7.19 7.05
N ALA A 134 -15.48 -7.79 5.93
CA ALA A 134 -14.26 -8.60 5.85
C ALA A 134 -13.00 -7.75 6.08
N CYS A 135 -12.93 -6.55 5.50
CA CYS A 135 -11.80 -5.65 5.67
C CYS A 135 -11.66 -5.19 7.12
N ARG A 136 -12.76 -4.79 7.78
CA ARG A 136 -12.75 -4.40 9.20
C ARG A 136 -12.29 -5.54 10.13
N ALA A 137 -12.64 -6.78 9.82
CA ALA A 137 -12.15 -7.93 10.59
C ALA A 137 -10.64 -8.13 10.41
N LEU A 138 -10.17 -8.13 9.16
CA LEU A 138 -8.74 -8.28 8.84
C LEU A 138 -7.91 -7.12 9.36
N GLU A 139 -8.43 -5.89 9.36
CA GLU A 139 -7.74 -4.73 9.92
C GLU A 139 -7.50 -4.87 11.42
N ARG A 140 -8.48 -5.40 12.17
CA ARG A 140 -8.31 -5.67 13.60
C ARG A 140 -7.21 -6.69 13.84
N VAL A 141 -7.19 -7.78 13.06
CA VAL A 141 -6.15 -8.80 13.11
C VAL A 141 -4.79 -8.19 12.77
N ALA A 142 -4.70 -7.41 11.70
CA ALA A 142 -3.46 -6.76 11.26
C ALA A 142 -2.92 -5.79 12.33
N LYS A 143 -3.78 -5.00 12.95
CA LYS A 143 -3.42 -4.08 14.03
C LYS A 143 -2.91 -4.84 15.26
N ARG A 144 -3.57 -5.95 15.62
CA ARG A 144 -3.15 -6.80 16.74
C ARG A 144 -1.81 -7.49 16.48
N CYS A 145 -1.65 -8.10 15.32
CA CYS A 145 -0.36 -8.69 14.94
C CYS A 145 0.76 -7.65 14.90
N ARG A 146 0.47 -6.41 14.47
CA ARG A 146 1.44 -5.31 14.51
C ARG A 146 1.82 -4.93 15.96
N SER A 147 0.85 -4.84 16.87
CA SER A 147 1.13 -4.54 18.28
C SER A 147 1.87 -5.67 18.98
N ASP A 148 1.54 -6.93 18.69
CA ASP A 148 2.21 -8.10 19.25
C ASP A 148 3.68 -8.16 18.78
N PHE A 149 3.95 -7.80 17.52
CA PHE A 149 5.31 -7.71 16.99
C PHE A 149 6.09 -6.52 17.57
N GLY A 150 5.45 -5.36 17.69
CA GLY A 150 6.04 -4.19 18.33
C GLY A 150 6.36 -4.42 19.82
N ALA A 151 5.47 -5.10 20.53
CA ALA A 151 5.64 -5.48 21.93
C ALA A 151 6.71 -6.57 22.11
N ALA A 152 6.81 -7.53 21.18
CA ALA A 152 7.87 -8.54 21.18
C ALA A 152 9.25 -7.92 20.93
N CYS A 153 9.35 -6.90 20.08
CA CYS A 153 10.60 -6.14 19.92
C CYS A 153 10.94 -5.32 21.17
N CYS A 154 9.94 -4.81 21.91
CA CYS A 154 10.17 -4.11 23.18
C CYS A 154 10.48 -5.06 24.36
N SER A 155 10.06 -6.33 24.33
CA SER A 155 10.39 -7.30 25.39
C SER A 155 11.77 -7.94 25.25
N VAL A 156 12.37 -7.89 24.04
CA VAL A 156 13.78 -8.26 23.81
C VAL A 156 14.72 -7.05 23.95
N VAL A 157 14.18 -5.83 23.97
CA VAL A 157 14.92 -4.61 24.28
C VAL A 157 14.29 -3.94 25.50
N SER A 158 14.51 -4.53 26.68
CA SER A 158 14.48 -3.77 27.92
C SER A 158 15.87 -3.22 28.26
N PRO A 159 15.92 -2.09 28.96
CA PRO A 159 16.64 -0.91 28.51
C PRO A 159 17.92 -0.69 29.32
N SER A 160 18.99 -0.25 28.65
CA SER A 160 20.13 0.33 29.35
C SER A 160 20.72 1.48 28.54
N VAL A 161 19.90 2.51 28.31
CA VAL A 161 20.31 3.92 28.39
C VAL A 161 19.01 4.71 28.63
N ALA A 162 18.79 5.12 29.89
CA ALA A 162 17.75 6.06 30.26
C ALA A 162 17.98 7.43 29.57
N PRO A 163 16.94 8.21 29.27
CA PRO A 163 17.07 9.48 28.60
C PRO A 163 17.62 10.52 29.59
N LEU A 164 18.82 11.03 29.32
CA LEU A 164 19.32 12.25 29.95
C LEU A 164 18.72 13.45 29.21
N ILE A 165 17.43 13.73 29.47
CA ILE A 165 16.87 15.07 29.33
C ILE A 165 16.85 15.66 30.73
N ALA A 166 17.83 16.51 31.03
CA ALA A 166 17.73 17.49 32.10
C ALA A 166 18.65 18.69 31.80
N ALA A 167 18.08 19.87 32.05
CA ALA A 167 18.76 21.14 32.26
C ALA A 167 19.25 21.91 31.01
N VAL A 168 18.30 22.67 30.44
CA VAL A 168 18.57 24.06 30.01
C VAL A 168 18.92 24.88 31.26
N PRO A 169 20.07 25.59 31.33
CA PRO A 169 20.23 26.70 32.24
C PRO A 169 19.95 28.04 31.52
N PRO A 170 19.28 29.01 32.14
CA PRO A 170 19.28 30.39 31.68
C PRO A 170 20.48 31.12 32.28
N SER A 171 21.34 31.75 31.48
CA SER A 171 22.22 32.88 31.87
C SER A 171 23.03 33.40 30.68
N GLY A 172 22.92 34.70 30.39
CA GLY A 172 23.70 35.43 29.39
C GLY A 172 22.91 36.57 28.77
#